data_AF-A0A2A2HEI5-F1
#
_entry.id   AF-A0A2A2HEI5-F1
#
_cell.length_a   1.000
_cell.length_b   1.000
_cell.length_c   1.000
_cell.angle_alpha   90.00
_cell.angle_beta   90.00
_cell.angle_gamma   90.00
#
_symmetry.space_group_name_H-M   'P 1'
#
loop_
_entity.id
_entity.type
_entity.pdbx_description
1 polymer ?
#
loop_
_entity_poly.entity_id
_entity_poly.type
_entity_poly.pdbx_seq_one_letter_code
_entity_poly.pdbx_strand_id
1 'polypeptide(L)'
;MDSKIKVDDIILIRGESSKIEFEVVDENDQPVDGKVAVKFNKKTIFSERITDGKFSEEIDFDEFRNPEYPVDIIFGGNSNCDPSNCEVTLYIKDPNYIEVPIYDLQNSSYRLNKWIDINHKIPAKIMINKEKINIGYLLSILANAVINFDNNDFSDVKAFETATPKVSSENMVDDITLSRDEYVEIAHEVASFCNKQSEAPNCIIYEDSKIGFMNLLYSFAKIISNSSSESGLISSYTIRPWKNIIKQQ
;
A
#
# COMPACT_ATOMS: atom_id res chain seq x y z
N MET A 1 17.09 -20.16 31.25
CA MET A 1 15.69 -19.73 31.06
C MET A 1 15.33 -20.07 29.64
N ASP A 2 14.08 -20.47 29.41
CA ASP A 2 13.66 -20.75 28.05
C ASP A 2 13.61 -19.44 27.25
N SER A 3 14.00 -19.50 25.98
CA SER A 3 13.83 -18.40 25.03
C SER A 3 12.74 -18.73 24.01
N LYS A 4 12.15 -17.68 23.44
CA LYS A 4 11.10 -17.77 22.44
C LYS A 4 11.35 -16.75 21.33
N ILE A 5 11.18 -17.18 20.09
CA ILE A 5 11.18 -16.31 18.91
C ILE A 5 9.72 -15.96 18.60
N LYS A 6 9.42 -14.67 18.45
CA LYS A 6 8.13 -14.13 18.01
C LYS A 6 8.27 -13.62 16.59
N VAL A 7 7.53 -14.24 15.68
CA VAL A 7 7.55 -13.94 14.25
C VAL A 7 6.24 -14.42 13.63
N ASP A 8 5.74 -13.69 12.65
CA ASP A 8 4.62 -14.11 11.80
C ASP A 8 5.14 -14.68 10.48
N ASP A 9 4.27 -15.32 9.71
CA ASP A 9 4.62 -15.70 8.33
C ASP A 9 5.02 -14.46 7.53
N ILE A 10 6.06 -14.63 6.71
CA ILE A 10 6.65 -13.53 5.94
C ILE A 10 5.92 -13.46 4.60
N ILE A 11 5.42 -12.29 4.25
CA ILE A 11 4.77 -12.06 2.95
C ILE A 11 5.68 -11.22 2.09
N LEU A 12 5.93 -11.73 0.89
CA LEU A 12 6.68 -11.05 -0.15
C LEU A 12 5.82 -10.83 -1.38
N ILE A 13 5.99 -9.65 -1.99
CA ILE A 13 5.51 -9.35 -3.31
C ILE A 13 6.71 -9.29 -4.27
N ARG A 14 6.66 -10.09 -5.35
CA ARG A 14 7.76 -10.19 -6.31
C ARG A 14 8.06 -8.81 -6.94
N GLY A 15 9.31 -8.36 -6.83
CA GLY A 15 9.78 -7.08 -7.36
C GLY A 15 9.78 -5.91 -6.37
N GLU A 16 9.37 -6.12 -5.11
CA GLU A 16 9.51 -5.16 -4.02
C GLU A 16 10.59 -5.60 -3.02
N SER A 17 11.20 -4.64 -2.33
CA SER A 17 12.01 -4.93 -1.14
C SER A 17 11.09 -5.17 0.06
N SER A 18 11.42 -6.16 0.88
CA SER A 18 10.71 -6.48 2.11
C SER A 18 11.71 -6.75 3.23
N LYS A 19 11.25 -6.63 4.47
CA LYS A 19 12.05 -6.86 5.67
C LYS A 19 11.63 -8.14 6.36
N ILE A 20 12.60 -8.81 6.96
CA ILE A 20 12.37 -9.87 7.93
C ILE A 20 12.54 -9.26 9.31
N GLU A 21 11.49 -9.30 10.11
CA GLU A 21 11.48 -8.76 11.45
C GLU A 21 11.03 -9.84 12.44
N PHE A 22 11.76 -9.99 13.54
CA PHE A 22 11.34 -10.87 14.63
C PHE A 22 11.95 -10.42 15.95
N GLU A 23 11.34 -10.88 17.04
CA GLU A 23 11.83 -10.66 18.40
C GLU A 23 12.25 -11.98 19.04
N VAL A 24 13.31 -11.92 19.86
CA VAL A 24 13.73 -12.99 20.75
C VAL A 24 13.52 -12.51 22.17
N VAL A 25 12.72 -13.26 22.92
CA VAL A 25 12.37 -12.96 24.32
C VAL A 25 12.62 -14.15 25.23
N ASP A 26 12.69 -13.91 26.54
CA ASP A 26 12.70 -14.95 27.56
C ASP A 26 11.27 -15.38 27.95
N GLU A 27 11.17 -16.30 28.91
CA GLU A 27 9.91 -16.78 29.49
C GLU A 27 9.03 -15.68 30.12
N ASN A 28 9.58 -14.50 30.39
CA ASN A 28 8.89 -13.33 30.96
C ASN A 28 8.68 -12.21 29.92
N ASP A 29 8.78 -12.53 28.62
CA ASP A 29 8.67 -11.60 27.50
C ASP A 29 9.71 -10.47 27.51
N GLN A 30 10.85 -10.63 28.21
CA GLN A 30 11.94 -9.65 28.18
C GLN A 30 12.85 -9.89 26.98
N PRO A 31 13.36 -8.84 26.30
CA PRO A 31 14.22 -8.99 25.14
C PRO A 31 15.54 -9.73 25.46
N VAL A 32 15.96 -10.60 24.54
CA VAL A 32 17.16 -11.45 24.73
C VAL A 32 18.17 -11.24 23.60
N ASP A 33 19.37 -10.79 23.98
CA ASP A 33 20.47 -10.59 23.04
C ASP A 33 21.21 -11.90 22.75
N GLY A 34 21.65 -12.08 21.50
CA GLY A 34 22.49 -13.21 21.16
C GLY A 34 22.61 -13.43 19.67
N LYS A 35 23.20 -14.57 19.30
CA LYS A 35 23.38 -14.91 17.88
C LYS A 35 22.09 -15.51 17.33
N VAL A 36 21.70 -15.04 16.16
CA VAL A 36 20.58 -15.57 15.39
C VAL A 36 21.05 -16.02 14.02
N ALA A 37 20.36 -17.02 13.46
CA ALA A 37 20.52 -17.42 12.09
C ALA A 37 19.14 -17.57 11.44
N VAL A 38 18.98 -17.01 10.25
CA VAL A 38 17.78 -17.15 9.41
C VAL A 38 18.15 -17.98 8.19
N LYS A 39 17.44 -19.08 7.98
CA LYS A 39 17.67 -20.00 6.88
C LYS A 39 16.45 -20.10 6.00
N PHE A 40 16.67 -20.03 4.69
CA PHE A 40 15.65 -20.28 3.68
C PHE A 40 15.96 -21.60 2.99
N ASN A 41 15.02 -22.53 2.91
CA ASN A 41 15.27 -23.88 2.37
C ASN A 41 16.55 -24.52 2.95
N LYS A 42 16.76 -24.40 4.26
CA LYS A 42 17.94 -24.89 4.99
C LYS A 42 19.28 -24.19 4.66
N LYS A 43 19.31 -23.22 3.73
CA LYS A 43 20.48 -22.38 3.45
C LYS A 43 20.47 -21.16 4.37
N THR A 44 21.53 -20.95 5.14
CA THR A 44 21.70 -19.73 5.94
C THR A 44 21.81 -18.51 5.03
N ILE A 45 20.91 -17.55 5.21
CA ILE A 45 20.95 -16.26 4.52
C ILE A 45 21.47 -15.18 5.46
N PHE A 46 20.97 -15.14 6.70
CA PHE A 46 21.44 -14.24 7.73
C PHE A 46 22.06 -15.01 8.89
N SER A 47 23.12 -14.44 9.46
CA SER A 47 23.76 -14.96 10.66
C SER A 47 24.49 -13.82 11.37
N GLU A 48 23.88 -13.29 12.41
CA GLU A 48 24.43 -12.15 13.13
C GLU A 48 24.12 -12.17 14.62
N ARG A 49 24.56 -11.15 15.34
CA ARG A 49 24.24 -10.96 16.76
C ARG A 49 23.27 -9.79 16.90
N ILE A 50 22.11 -10.06 17.46
CA ILE A 50 21.08 -9.05 17.74
C ILE A 50 21.25 -8.43 19.13
N THR A 51 20.74 -7.21 19.26
CA THR A 51 20.65 -6.43 20.50
C THR A 51 19.22 -5.94 20.69
N ASP A 52 18.79 -5.70 21.93
CA ASP A 52 17.38 -5.40 22.27
C ASP A 52 16.42 -6.50 21.81
N GLY A 53 16.91 -7.75 21.72
CA GLY A 53 16.13 -8.89 21.26
C GLY A 53 15.51 -8.76 19.86
N LYS A 54 15.95 -7.82 19.01
CA LYS A 54 15.32 -7.54 17.72
C LYS A 54 16.21 -7.83 16.53
N PHE A 55 15.63 -8.44 15.51
CA PHE A 55 16.20 -8.60 14.19
C PHE A 55 15.36 -7.82 13.17
N SER A 56 16.02 -7.13 12.24
CA SER A 56 15.36 -6.42 11.14
C SER A 56 16.34 -6.28 9.98
N GLU A 57 16.20 -7.12 8.95
CA GLU A 57 17.06 -7.05 7.75
C GLU A 57 16.22 -6.99 6.48
N GLU A 58 16.70 -6.20 5.51
CA GLU A 58 16.19 -6.22 4.14
C GLU A 58 16.77 -7.42 3.39
N ILE A 59 15.98 -7.98 2.50
CA ILE A 59 16.38 -9.13 1.70
C ILE A 59 16.02 -8.86 0.25
N ASP A 60 16.94 -9.24 -0.64
CA ASP A 60 16.75 -9.23 -2.08
C ASP A 60 16.34 -10.63 -2.52
N PHE A 61 15.26 -10.69 -3.31
CA PHE A 61 14.50 -11.92 -3.51
C PHE A 61 14.49 -12.42 -4.95
N ASP A 62 15.34 -11.87 -5.81
CA ASP A 62 15.49 -12.27 -7.22
C ASP A 62 15.83 -13.77 -7.40
N GLU A 63 16.39 -14.41 -6.37
CA GLU A 63 16.72 -15.83 -6.37
C GLU A 63 15.53 -16.76 -6.08
N PHE A 64 14.42 -16.24 -5.53
CA PHE A 64 13.29 -17.06 -5.13
C PHE A 64 12.26 -17.22 -6.26
N ARG A 65 12.05 -18.47 -6.69
CA ARG A 65 11.21 -18.85 -7.84
C ARG A 65 9.90 -19.52 -7.44
N ASN A 66 9.85 -20.21 -6.30
CA ASN A 66 8.68 -20.93 -5.81
C ASN A 66 7.68 -20.00 -5.11
N PRO A 67 6.40 -20.37 -5.00
CA PRO A 67 5.39 -19.54 -4.31
C PRO A 67 5.54 -19.56 -2.79
N GLU A 68 6.27 -20.52 -2.22
CA GLU A 68 6.48 -20.64 -0.78
C GLU A 68 7.84 -21.26 -0.46
N TYR A 69 8.40 -20.84 0.68
CA TYR A 69 9.69 -21.29 1.19
C TYR A 69 9.61 -21.51 2.71
N PRO A 70 9.98 -22.69 3.24
CA PRO A 70 10.21 -22.84 4.67
C PRO A 70 11.38 -21.96 5.14
N VAL A 71 11.17 -21.28 6.27
CA VAL A 71 12.14 -20.41 6.93
C VAL A 71 12.40 -20.92 8.34
N ASP A 72 13.64 -21.31 8.60
CA ASP A 72 14.10 -21.65 9.95
C ASP A 72 14.75 -20.42 10.59
N ILE A 73 14.21 -19.97 11.72
CA ILE A 73 14.83 -18.93 12.56
C ILE A 73 15.37 -19.61 13.81
N ILE A 74 16.65 -19.39 14.08
CA ILE A 74 17.37 -20.08 15.16
C ILE A 74 18.04 -19.03 16.03
N PHE A 75 17.75 -19.07 17.32
CA PHE A 75 18.49 -18.36 18.35
C PHE A 75 19.48 -19.32 19.01
N GLY A 76 20.76 -18.97 18.99
CA GLY A 76 21.86 -19.84 19.44
C GLY A 76 22.05 -19.94 20.95
N GLY A 77 21.19 -19.30 21.75
CA GLY A 77 21.35 -19.21 23.20
C GLY A 77 22.40 -18.19 23.63
N ASN A 78 22.47 -17.95 24.94
CA ASN A 78 23.52 -17.17 25.59
C ASN A 78 23.78 -17.73 27.02
N SER A 79 24.46 -16.98 27.89
CA SER A 79 24.74 -17.43 29.26
C SER A 79 23.48 -17.56 30.15
N ASN A 80 22.37 -16.92 29.77
CA ASN A 80 21.17 -16.76 30.58
C ASN A 80 19.97 -17.53 30.00
N CYS A 81 19.94 -17.68 28.68
CA CYS A 81 18.83 -18.26 27.93
C CYS A 81 19.30 -19.40 27.04
N ASP A 82 18.54 -20.49 27.06
CA ASP A 82 18.78 -21.66 26.22
C ASP A 82 18.47 -21.35 24.75
N PRO A 83 19.06 -22.08 23.78
CA PRO A 83 18.75 -21.92 22.36
C PRO A 83 17.28 -22.23 22.05
N SER A 84 16.73 -21.59 21.02
CA SER A 84 15.37 -21.85 20.52
C SER A 84 15.31 -21.80 18.99
N ASN A 85 14.32 -22.46 18.39
CA ASN A 85 14.06 -22.37 16.96
C ASN A 85 12.57 -22.18 16.68
N CYS A 86 12.27 -21.54 15.55
CA CYS A 86 10.93 -21.37 15.01
C CYS A 86 10.96 -21.64 13.50
N GLU A 87 9.92 -22.28 12.98
CA GLU A 87 9.71 -22.47 11.55
C GLU A 87 8.50 -21.64 11.14
N VAL A 88 8.68 -20.77 10.14
CA VAL A 88 7.62 -19.98 9.51
C VAL A 88 7.67 -20.16 8.00
N THR A 89 6.62 -19.72 7.31
CA THR A 89 6.57 -19.77 5.85
C THR A 89 6.83 -18.38 5.27
N LEU A 90 7.75 -18.31 4.30
CA LEU A 90 7.81 -17.18 3.38
C LEU A 90 6.86 -17.45 2.22
N TYR A 91 5.85 -16.61 2.05
CA TYR A 91 4.96 -16.61 0.90
C TYR A 91 5.42 -15.61 -0.16
N ILE A 92 5.63 -16.09 -1.38
CA ILE A 92 5.92 -15.28 -2.55
C ILE A 92 4.66 -15.11 -3.35
N LYS A 93 4.14 -13.90 -3.33
CA LYS A 93 3.02 -13.49 -4.15
C LYS A 93 3.56 -12.86 -5.41
N ASP A 94 3.14 -13.39 -6.56
CA ASP A 94 3.25 -12.63 -7.78
C ASP A 94 2.44 -11.35 -7.60
N PRO A 95 2.99 -10.19 -8.02
CA PRO A 95 2.20 -9.00 -8.00
C PRO A 95 0.98 -9.21 -8.90
N ASN A 96 -0.20 -9.18 -8.32
CA ASN A 96 -1.43 -9.00 -9.07
C ASN A 96 -1.62 -7.50 -9.37
N TYR A 97 -0.58 -6.88 -9.97
CA TYR A 97 -0.66 -5.52 -10.47
C TYR A 97 -0.88 -5.54 -11.98
N ILE A 98 -1.70 -4.61 -12.44
CA ILE A 98 -1.67 -4.14 -13.81
C ILE A 98 -0.69 -2.98 -13.90
N GLU A 99 -0.06 -2.85 -15.05
CA GLU A 99 0.75 -1.69 -15.39
C GLU A 99 -0.08 -0.81 -16.32
N VAL A 100 -0.40 0.41 -15.87
CA VAL A 100 -1.30 1.32 -16.58
C VAL A 100 -0.49 2.44 -17.21
N PRO A 101 -0.49 2.57 -18.56
CA PRO A 101 0.13 3.69 -19.21
C PRO A 101 -0.45 5.02 -18.71
N ILE A 102 0.42 5.94 -18.29
CA ILE A 102 -0.02 7.19 -17.67
C ILE A 102 -0.97 7.98 -18.57
N TYR A 103 -0.72 8.00 -19.88
CA TYR A 103 -1.59 8.65 -20.85
C TYR A 103 -3.01 8.06 -20.90
N ASP A 104 -3.13 6.73 -20.80
CA ASP A 104 -4.43 6.06 -20.76
C ASP A 104 -5.16 6.32 -19.45
N LEU A 105 -4.43 6.39 -18.33
CA LEU A 105 -4.98 6.76 -17.04
C LEU A 105 -5.52 8.19 -17.05
N GLN A 106 -4.79 9.16 -17.59
CA GLN A 106 -5.20 10.56 -17.69
C GLN A 106 -6.46 10.71 -18.56
N ASN A 107 -6.48 10.06 -19.72
CA ASN A 107 -7.65 10.04 -20.60
C ASN A 107 -8.88 9.41 -19.95
N SER A 108 -8.68 8.31 -19.23
CA SER A 108 -9.76 7.61 -18.53
C SER A 108 -10.28 8.43 -17.35
N SER A 109 -9.39 9.12 -16.64
CA SER A 109 -9.72 10.06 -15.56
C SER A 109 -10.54 11.24 -16.08
N TYR A 110 -10.15 11.83 -17.22
CA TYR A 110 -10.93 12.87 -17.89
C TYR A 110 -12.35 12.40 -18.24
N ARG A 111 -12.47 11.19 -18.81
CA ARG A 111 -13.78 10.60 -19.16
C ARG A 111 -14.63 10.30 -17.92
N LEU A 112 -14.02 9.79 -16.84
CA LEU A 112 -14.69 9.56 -15.57
C LEU A 112 -15.22 10.86 -14.98
N ASN A 113 -14.40 11.92 -14.97
CA ASN A 113 -14.79 13.24 -14.50
C ASN A 113 -16.02 13.76 -15.27
N LYS A 114 -15.99 13.71 -16.60
CA LYS A 114 -17.17 14.08 -17.42
C LYS A 114 -18.39 13.21 -17.13
N TRP A 115 -18.19 11.91 -16.96
CA TRP A 115 -19.30 11.01 -16.66
C TRP A 115 -19.96 11.39 -15.34
N ILE A 116 -19.18 11.63 -14.28
CA ILE A 116 -19.69 12.04 -12.97
C ILE A 116 -20.37 13.40 -13.06
N ASP A 117 -19.76 14.36 -13.75
CA ASP A 117 -20.31 15.72 -13.91
C ASP A 117 -21.66 15.72 -14.64
N ILE A 118 -21.87 14.80 -15.59
CA ILE A 118 -23.12 14.69 -16.39
C ILE A 118 -24.16 13.77 -15.73
N ASN A 119 -23.73 12.63 -15.19
CA ASN A 119 -24.64 11.57 -14.74
C ASN A 119 -24.85 11.58 -13.23
N HIS A 120 -24.09 12.39 -12.49
CA HIS A 120 -24.16 12.53 -11.04
C HIS A 120 -24.02 11.18 -10.30
N LYS A 121 -23.23 10.26 -10.87
CA LYS A 121 -22.97 8.93 -10.32
C LYS A 121 -21.61 8.39 -10.76
N ILE A 122 -21.00 7.59 -9.90
CA ILE A 122 -19.78 6.84 -10.22
C ILE A 122 -20.17 5.51 -10.91
N PRO A 123 -19.56 5.15 -12.05
CA PRO A 123 -19.76 3.84 -12.66
C PRO A 123 -19.10 2.74 -11.82
N ALA A 124 -19.61 1.51 -11.85
CA ALA A 124 -19.00 0.41 -11.08
C ALA A 124 -17.61 0.00 -11.59
N LYS A 125 -17.37 0.17 -12.90
CA LYS A 125 -16.12 -0.14 -13.59
C LYS A 125 -15.85 0.91 -14.66
N ILE A 126 -14.57 1.11 -14.98
CA ILE A 126 -14.14 1.92 -16.12
C ILE A 126 -13.26 1.11 -17.06
N MET A 127 -13.14 1.57 -18.30
CA MET A 127 -12.17 1.07 -19.26
C MET A 127 -10.91 1.91 -19.16
N ILE A 128 -9.77 1.29 -18.91
CA ILE A 128 -8.46 1.89 -19.15
C ILE A 128 -7.75 0.98 -20.15
N ASN A 129 -7.31 1.55 -21.27
CA ASN A 129 -6.86 0.78 -22.43
C ASN A 129 -7.93 -0.28 -22.86
N LYS A 130 -7.61 -1.58 -22.75
CA LYS A 130 -8.49 -2.71 -23.09
C LYS A 130 -9.03 -3.47 -21.88
N GLU A 131 -8.75 -2.99 -20.66
CA GLU A 131 -9.11 -3.69 -19.43
C GLU A 131 -10.27 -3.01 -18.70
N LYS A 132 -11.11 -3.83 -18.07
CA LYS A 132 -12.24 -3.38 -17.23
C LYS A 132 -11.80 -3.35 -15.78
N ILE A 133 -11.54 -2.15 -15.27
CA ILE A 133 -11.02 -1.93 -13.92
C ILE A 133 -12.17 -1.51 -13.00
N ASN A 134 -12.26 -2.12 -11.82
CA ASN A 134 -13.24 -1.72 -10.81
C ASN A 134 -12.80 -0.41 -10.10
N ILE A 135 -13.73 0.36 -9.56
CA ILE A 135 -13.42 1.70 -9.02
C ILE A 135 -12.56 1.68 -7.75
N GLY A 136 -12.59 0.61 -6.97
CA GLY A 136 -11.64 0.42 -5.85
C GLY A 136 -10.20 0.30 -6.36
N TYR A 137 -10.03 -0.51 -7.40
CA TYR A 137 -8.74 -0.64 -8.06
C TYR A 137 -8.29 0.67 -8.72
N LEU A 138 -9.22 1.39 -9.35
CA LEU A 138 -8.93 2.72 -9.89
C LEU A 138 -8.43 3.70 -8.81
N LEU A 139 -9.01 3.71 -7.61
CA LEU A 139 -8.57 4.60 -6.55
C LEU A 139 -7.11 4.31 -6.15
N SER A 140 -6.74 3.03 -6.07
CA SER A 140 -5.35 2.60 -5.82
C SER A 140 -4.40 3.06 -6.93
N ILE A 141 -4.78 2.90 -8.21
CA ILE A 141 -3.99 3.37 -9.36
C ILE A 141 -3.82 4.89 -9.33
N LEU A 142 -4.89 5.65 -9.06
CA LEU A 142 -4.83 7.11 -9.00
C LEU A 142 -3.96 7.62 -7.86
N ALA A 143 -4.02 7.00 -6.68
CA ALA A 143 -3.19 7.36 -5.53
C ALA A 143 -1.70 7.13 -5.84
N ASN A 144 -1.35 5.97 -6.40
CA ASN A 144 0.03 5.69 -6.84
C ASN A 144 0.49 6.67 -7.94
N ALA A 145 -0.39 7.04 -8.86
CA ALA A 145 -0.07 8.05 -9.88
C ALA A 145 0.24 9.42 -9.26
N VAL A 146 -0.49 9.85 -8.21
CA VAL A 146 -0.19 11.11 -7.51
C VAL A 146 1.20 11.05 -6.86
N ILE A 147 1.52 9.94 -6.19
CA ILE A 147 2.82 9.72 -5.54
C ILE A 147 3.96 9.72 -6.59
N ASN A 148 3.79 9.01 -7.71
CA ASN A 148 4.78 8.96 -8.78
C ASN A 148 5.05 10.36 -9.34
N PHE A 149 4.00 11.14 -9.60
CA PHE A 149 4.15 12.52 -10.08
C PHE A 149 4.89 13.42 -9.08
N ASP A 150 4.64 13.27 -7.78
CA ASP A 150 5.38 14.02 -6.75
C ASP A 150 6.88 13.68 -6.77
N ASN A 151 7.21 12.42 -7.03
CA ASN A 151 8.57 11.93 -7.21
C ASN A 151 9.19 12.24 -8.59
N ASN A 152 8.51 12.98 -9.47
CA ASN A 152 8.89 13.20 -10.87
C ASN A 152 9.05 11.89 -11.69
N ASP A 153 8.32 10.85 -11.30
CA ASP A 153 8.21 9.60 -12.04
C ASP A 153 6.94 9.64 -12.92
N PHE A 154 7.16 9.61 -14.23
CA PHE A 154 6.11 9.63 -15.26
C PHE A 154 6.02 8.32 -16.02
N SER A 155 6.58 7.24 -15.47
CA SER A 155 6.45 5.89 -16.01
C SER A 155 5.03 5.33 -15.82
N ASP A 156 4.81 4.13 -16.36
CA ASP A 156 3.52 3.45 -16.23
C ASP A 156 3.22 3.13 -14.75
N VAL A 157 1.96 3.31 -14.37
CA VAL A 157 1.55 3.21 -12.97
C VAL A 157 1.27 1.77 -12.61
N LYS A 158 1.98 1.27 -11.59
CA LYS A 158 1.76 -0.05 -11.00
C LYS A 158 0.90 0.08 -9.75
N ALA A 159 -0.11 -0.77 -9.62
CA ALA A 159 -0.94 -0.83 -8.42
C ALA A 159 -1.52 -2.23 -8.23
N PHE A 160 -1.66 -2.68 -6.99
CA PHE A 160 -2.27 -3.97 -6.68
C PHE A 160 -3.78 -3.98 -6.90
N GLU A 161 -4.31 -5.11 -7.39
CA GLU A 161 -5.75 -5.31 -7.47
C GLU A 161 -6.40 -5.03 -6.12
N THR A 162 -7.34 -4.09 -6.13
CA THR A 162 -8.00 -3.58 -4.93
C THR A 162 -9.51 -3.69 -5.11
N ALA A 163 -10.20 -4.28 -4.12
CA ALA A 163 -11.64 -4.35 -4.10
C ALA A 163 -12.29 -2.99 -3.86
N THR A 164 -13.52 -2.81 -4.35
CA THR A 164 -14.32 -1.60 -4.07
C THR A 164 -14.97 -1.73 -2.69
N PRO A 165 -14.85 -0.72 -1.80
CA PRO A 165 -15.51 -0.77 -0.50
C PRO A 165 -17.03 -0.79 -0.65
N LYS A 166 -17.70 -1.47 0.29
CA LYS A 166 -19.17 -1.62 0.25
C LYS A 166 -19.92 -0.29 0.36
N VAL A 167 -19.31 0.69 1.01
CA VAL A 167 -19.88 2.01 1.26
C VAL A 167 -18.82 3.09 1.10
N SER A 168 -19.26 4.30 0.77
CA SER A 168 -18.45 5.52 0.92
C SER A 168 -18.95 6.27 2.14
N SER A 169 -18.06 6.51 3.11
CA SER A 169 -18.42 7.08 4.41
C SER A 169 -17.94 8.53 4.53
N GLU A 170 -18.79 9.50 4.23
CA GLU A 170 -18.46 10.93 4.31
C GLU A 170 -19.23 11.61 5.46
N ASN A 171 -18.60 12.57 6.16
CA ASN A 171 -19.30 13.51 7.06
C ASN A 171 -19.02 14.99 6.74
N MET A 172 -18.27 15.26 5.67
CA MET A 172 -17.83 16.59 5.28
C MET A 172 -19.03 17.49 4.92
N VAL A 173 -19.08 18.69 5.51
CA VAL A 173 -20.17 19.65 5.31
C VAL A 173 -19.78 20.78 4.37
N ASP A 174 -18.55 21.25 4.51
CA ASP A 174 -17.96 22.35 3.76
C ASP A 174 -16.85 21.84 2.81
N ASP A 175 -16.44 22.70 1.88
CA ASP A 175 -15.34 22.40 0.98
C ASP A 175 -13.99 22.39 1.74
N ILE A 176 -13.15 21.37 1.50
CA ILE A 176 -11.79 21.29 2.05
C ILE A 176 -10.80 21.60 0.94
N THR A 177 -9.96 22.63 1.13
CA THR A 177 -8.90 22.97 0.18
C THR A 177 -7.57 22.45 0.69
N LEU A 178 -6.96 21.55 -0.08
CA LEU A 178 -5.68 20.93 0.23
C LEU A 178 -4.59 21.56 -0.64
N SER A 179 -3.47 21.89 -0.03
CA SER A 179 -2.20 22.11 -0.73
C SER A 179 -1.74 20.81 -1.40
N ARG A 180 -0.77 20.93 -2.31
CA ARG A 180 -0.12 19.77 -2.94
C ARG A 180 0.36 18.75 -1.92
N ASP A 181 1.12 19.20 -0.93
CA ASP A 181 1.77 18.30 0.01
C ASP A 181 0.72 17.53 0.85
N GLU A 182 -0.41 18.17 1.19
CA GLU A 182 -1.51 17.52 1.94
C GLU A 182 -2.26 16.46 1.13
N TYR A 183 -2.60 16.73 -0.14
CA TYR A 183 -3.28 15.69 -0.93
C TYR A 183 -2.32 14.57 -1.35
N VAL A 184 -1.01 14.82 -1.44
CA VAL A 184 0.02 13.78 -1.62
C VAL A 184 0.11 12.89 -0.39
N GLU A 185 0.05 13.48 0.82
CA GLU A 185 -0.01 12.70 2.07
C GLU A 185 -1.25 11.79 2.12
N ILE A 186 -2.42 12.30 1.73
CA ILE A 186 -3.63 11.48 1.61
C ILE A 186 -3.47 10.39 0.55
N ALA A 187 -2.77 10.65 -0.56
CA ALA A 187 -2.50 9.63 -1.58
C ALA A 187 -1.62 8.50 -1.01
N HIS A 188 -0.60 8.82 -0.21
CA HIS A 188 0.19 7.83 0.53
C HIS A 188 -0.65 7.00 1.50
N GLU A 189 -1.56 7.62 2.26
CA GLU A 189 -2.45 6.90 3.18
C GLU A 189 -3.36 5.92 2.42
N VAL A 190 -3.97 6.37 1.32
CA VAL A 190 -4.81 5.52 0.46
C VAL A 190 -4.02 4.35 -0.12
N ALA A 191 -2.83 4.60 -0.68
CA ALA A 191 -1.99 3.55 -1.24
C ALA A 191 -1.58 2.53 -0.16
N SER A 192 -1.17 2.99 1.02
CA SER A 192 -0.82 2.13 2.15
C SER A 192 -1.99 1.26 2.60
N PHE A 193 -3.20 1.83 2.67
CA PHE A 193 -4.40 1.09 3.04
C PHE A 193 -4.74 0.00 2.01
N CYS A 194 -4.73 0.34 0.71
CA CYS A 194 -5.00 -0.60 -0.37
C CYS A 194 -4.02 -1.78 -0.35
N ASN A 195 -2.72 -1.50 -0.14
CA ASN A 195 -1.69 -2.54 -0.08
C ASN A 195 -1.88 -3.49 1.12
N LYS A 196 -2.37 -2.98 2.26
CA LYS A 196 -2.60 -3.79 3.47
C LYS A 196 -3.89 -4.60 3.45
N GLN A 197 -4.98 -4.03 2.92
CA GLN A 197 -6.33 -4.59 3.07
C GLN A 197 -6.87 -5.26 1.80
N SER A 198 -6.21 -5.08 0.65
CA SER A 198 -6.73 -5.51 -0.67
C SER A 198 -8.15 -4.98 -1.00
N GLU A 199 -8.61 -3.96 -0.27
CA GLU A 199 -9.85 -3.20 -0.44
C GLU A 199 -9.52 -1.72 -0.27
N ALA A 200 -10.14 -0.85 -1.07
CA ALA A 200 -9.88 0.57 -0.98
C ALA A 200 -10.56 1.16 0.27
N PRO A 201 -10.01 2.22 0.89
CA PRO A 201 -10.61 2.80 2.08
C PRO A 201 -12.01 3.33 1.77
N ASN A 202 -12.96 3.12 2.69
CA ASN A 202 -14.30 3.71 2.58
C ASN A 202 -14.30 5.23 2.83
N CYS A 203 -13.28 5.74 3.55
CA CYS A 203 -12.94 7.13 3.77
C CYS A 203 -11.52 7.30 4.32
N ILE A 204 -11.01 8.53 4.27
CA ILE A 204 -9.81 9.00 4.98
C ILE A 204 -10.25 10.09 5.98
N ILE A 205 -9.60 10.14 7.14
CA ILE A 205 -9.86 11.17 8.15
C ILE A 205 -8.83 12.29 7.97
N TYR A 206 -9.31 13.49 7.66
CA TYR A 206 -8.51 14.70 7.64
C TYR A 206 -9.08 15.67 8.68
N GLU A 207 -8.27 16.01 9.68
CA GLU A 207 -8.73 16.68 10.91
C GLU A 207 -9.90 15.92 11.55
N ASP A 208 -11.11 16.49 11.57
CA ASP A 208 -12.33 15.85 12.07
C ASP A 208 -13.30 15.42 10.93
N SER A 209 -12.87 15.57 9.68
CA SER A 209 -13.67 15.31 8.49
C SER A 209 -13.29 13.97 7.84
N LYS A 210 -14.31 13.13 7.62
CA LYS A 210 -14.26 11.94 6.79
C LYS A 210 -14.45 12.33 5.33
N ILE A 211 -13.37 12.26 4.57
CA ILE A 211 -13.37 12.37 3.11
C ILE A 211 -13.71 10.98 2.56
N GLY A 212 -14.91 10.83 1.99
CA GLY A 212 -15.40 9.52 1.54
C GLY A 212 -14.67 8.99 0.30
N PHE A 213 -14.70 7.66 0.11
CA PHE A 213 -14.22 6.98 -1.11
C PHE A 213 -14.59 7.69 -2.42
N MET A 214 -15.84 8.15 -2.57
CA MET A 214 -16.30 8.82 -3.78
C MET A 214 -15.63 10.19 -3.97
N ASN A 215 -15.42 10.94 -2.88
CA ASN A 215 -14.69 12.21 -2.90
C ASN A 215 -13.23 11.97 -3.31
N LEU A 216 -12.55 10.98 -2.73
CA LEU A 216 -11.17 10.64 -3.03
C LEU A 216 -10.99 10.25 -4.51
N LEU A 217 -11.83 9.34 -4.99
CA LEU A 217 -11.80 8.86 -6.37
C LEU A 217 -11.97 10.01 -7.37
N TYR A 218 -12.98 10.86 -7.16
CA TYR A 218 -13.23 12.00 -8.04
C TYR A 218 -12.11 13.05 -7.97
N SER A 219 -11.59 13.31 -6.77
CA SER A 219 -10.52 14.29 -6.55
C SER A 219 -9.22 13.87 -7.22
N PHE A 220 -8.76 12.65 -6.98
CA PHE A 220 -7.55 12.15 -7.63
C PHE A 220 -7.72 12.01 -9.14
N ALA A 221 -8.91 11.64 -9.63
CA ALA A 221 -9.18 11.65 -11.07
C ALA A 221 -9.09 13.07 -11.67
N LYS A 222 -9.58 14.11 -10.98
CA LYS A 222 -9.41 15.51 -11.41
C LYS A 222 -7.93 15.92 -11.39
N ILE A 223 -7.20 15.63 -10.33
CA ILE A 223 -5.77 15.93 -10.19
C ILE A 223 -4.97 15.29 -11.34
N ILE A 224 -5.10 13.97 -11.53
CA ILE A 224 -4.36 13.24 -12.58
C ILE A 224 -4.76 13.67 -13.98
N SER A 225 -6.03 13.96 -14.25
CA SER A 225 -6.45 14.47 -15.57
C SER A 225 -5.90 15.87 -15.91
N ASN A 226 -5.39 16.61 -14.91
CA ASN A 226 -4.83 17.95 -15.08
C ASN A 226 -3.32 18.01 -14.78
N SER A 227 -2.65 16.87 -14.62
CA SER A 227 -1.20 16.79 -14.45
C SER A 227 -0.49 16.46 -15.78
N SER A 228 0.78 16.81 -15.91
CA SER A 228 1.65 16.37 -17.02
C SER A 228 3.11 16.38 -16.58
N SER A 229 4.01 15.82 -17.41
CA SER A 229 5.46 15.92 -17.16
C SER A 229 5.99 17.36 -17.24
N GLU A 230 5.25 18.26 -17.88
CA GLU A 230 5.62 19.67 -18.07
C GLU A 230 5.10 20.55 -16.93
N SER A 231 3.87 20.31 -16.45
CA SER A 231 3.23 21.11 -15.40
C SER A 231 3.35 20.50 -14.01
N GLY A 232 3.69 19.21 -13.90
CA GLY A 232 3.61 18.45 -12.65
C GLY A 232 2.18 18.36 -12.12
N LEU A 233 2.07 18.19 -10.80
CA LEU A 233 0.81 18.25 -10.08
C LEU A 233 0.33 19.70 -9.87
N ILE A 234 -0.98 19.89 -9.78
CA ILE A 234 -1.59 21.19 -9.47
C ILE A 234 -1.24 21.65 -8.05
N SER A 235 -1.04 22.94 -7.80
CA SER A 235 -0.55 23.44 -6.50
C SER A 235 -1.53 23.27 -5.33
N SER A 236 -2.83 23.19 -5.62
CA SER A 236 -3.87 22.91 -4.63
C SER A 236 -5.11 22.31 -5.30
N TYR A 237 -5.94 21.64 -4.50
CA TYR A 237 -7.22 21.09 -4.93
C TYR A 237 -8.30 21.24 -3.86
N THR A 238 -9.51 21.61 -4.27
CA THR A 238 -10.66 21.74 -3.37
C THR A 238 -11.58 20.51 -3.49
N ILE A 239 -11.62 19.70 -2.44
CA ILE A 239 -12.56 18.61 -2.29
C ILE A 239 -13.90 19.18 -1.86
N ARG A 240 -14.94 18.86 -2.63
CA ARG A 240 -16.32 19.27 -2.34
C ARG A 240 -17.10 18.12 -1.71
N PRO A 241 -18.07 18.40 -0.82
CA PRO A 241 -18.96 17.38 -0.30
C PRO A 241 -19.65 16.60 -1.44
N TRP A 242 -19.77 15.28 -1.34
CA TRP A 242 -20.26 14.45 -2.45
C TRP A 242 -21.66 14.88 -2.89
N LYS A 243 -22.53 15.19 -1.92
CA LYS A 243 -23.86 15.75 -2.13
C LYS A 243 -23.87 17.01 -2.99
N ASN A 244 -22.81 17.82 -2.97
CA ASN A 244 -22.71 19.04 -3.77
C ASN A 244 -22.22 18.76 -5.20
N ILE A 245 -21.46 17.68 -5.40
CA ILE A 245 -21.02 17.23 -6.73
C ILE A 245 -22.18 16.63 -7.53
N ILE A 246 -23.08 15.90 -6.86
CA ILE A 246 -24.21 15.22 -7.50
C ILE A 246 -25.52 16.03 -7.51
N LYS A 247 -25.52 17.27 -7.01
CA LYS A 247 -26.67 18.17 -7.12
C LYS A 247 -26.85 18.56 -8.60
N GLN A 248 -28.06 18.36 -9.12
CA GLN A 248 -28.46 18.95 -10.41
C GLN A 248 -28.47 20.47 -10.26
N GLN A 249 -27.81 21.18 -11.18
CA GLN A 249 -27.93 22.64 -11.31
C GLN A 249 -29.31 23.01 -11.85
#